data_AF-A0A7C6DFG4-F1
#
_entry.id   AF-A0A7C6DFG4-F1
#
_cell.length_a   1.000
_cell.length_b   1.000
_cell.length_c   1.000
_cell.angle_alpha   90.00
_cell.angle_beta   90.00
_cell.angle_gamma   90.00
#
_symmetry.space_group_name_H-M   'P 1'
#
loop_
_entity.id
_entity.type
_entity.pdbx_description
1 polymer ?
#
loop_
_entity_poly.entity_id
_entity_poly.type
_entity_poly.pdbx_seq_one_letter_code
_entity_poly.pdbx_strand_id
1 'polypeptide(L)'
;MKQRADYRRMARQTLEGQYWRVFAVLFILTLIISAVTATIVGFLFVGAIAAGMSAYLLKLTRKESMDEFDVIINTAKNSFLESLVAHVLISIFTFLWSLLLIVPGIIKALS
;
A
#
# COMPACT_ATOMS: atom_id res chain seq x y z
N MET A 1 -0.41 7.08 -28.30
CA MET A 1 -0.71 6.67 -26.90
C MET A 1 -0.21 5.25 -26.72
N LYS A 2 0.48 4.92 -25.60
CA LYS A 2 0.92 3.54 -25.35
C LYS A 2 -0.30 2.65 -25.11
N GLN A 3 -0.29 1.45 -25.71
CA GLN A 3 -1.39 0.50 -25.57
C GLN A 3 -1.24 -0.27 -24.24
N ARG A 4 -2.34 -0.82 -23.70
CA ARG A 4 -2.32 -1.62 -22.45
C ARG A 4 -1.30 -2.77 -22.51
N ALA A 5 -1.05 -3.31 -23.70
CA ALA A 5 -0.06 -4.36 -23.94
C ALA A 5 1.37 -3.89 -23.68
N ASP A 6 1.69 -2.63 -23.99
CA ASP A 6 3.02 -2.05 -23.81
C ASP A 6 3.38 -1.93 -22.34
N TYR A 7 2.42 -1.49 -21.50
CA TYR A 7 2.62 -1.41 -20.04
C TYR A 7 2.86 -2.78 -19.40
N ARG A 8 2.18 -3.84 -19.87
CA ARG A 8 2.40 -5.21 -19.38
C ARG A 8 3.77 -5.74 -19.78
N ARG A 9 4.21 -5.45 -21.00
CA ARG A 9 5.56 -5.84 -21.49
C ARG A 9 6.65 -5.11 -20.71
N MET A 10 6.50 -3.80 -20.49
CA MET A 10 7.44 -3.00 -19.69
C MET A 10 7.53 -3.52 -18.25
N ALA A 11 6.40 -3.81 -17.59
CA ALA A 11 6.40 -4.35 -16.24
C ALA A 11 7.11 -5.71 -16.14
N ARG A 12 6.90 -6.61 -17.11
CA ARG A 12 7.60 -7.90 -17.16
C ARG A 12 9.10 -7.72 -17.34
N GLN A 13 9.52 -6.85 -18.26
CA GLN A 13 10.92 -6.54 -18.52
C GLN A 13 11.63 -5.91 -17.30
N THR A 14 10.92 -5.08 -16.52
CA THR A 14 11.47 -4.51 -15.27
C THR A 14 11.67 -5.58 -14.19
N LEU A 15 10.80 -6.59 -14.14
CA LEU A 15 10.86 -7.68 -13.16
C LEU A 15 11.83 -8.79 -13.56
N GLU A 16 12.07 -8.98 -14.87
CA GLU A 16 13.05 -9.92 -15.42
C GLU A 16 14.46 -9.56 -14.93
N GLY A 17 15.01 -10.38 -14.03
CA GLY A 17 16.35 -10.21 -13.43
C GLY A 17 16.37 -9.73 -11.98
N GLN A 18 15.28 -9.11 -11.49
CA GLN A 18 15.19 -8.61 -10.10
C GLN A 18 14.02 -9.18 -9.31
N TYR A 19 13.25 -10.11 -9.91
CA TYR A 19 12.03 -10.70 -9.33
C TYR A 19 12.17 -11.09 -7.86
N TRP A 20 13.27 -11.77 -7.51
CA TRP A 20 13.50 -12.25 -6.15
C TRP A 20 13.74 -11.12 -5.14
N ARG A 21 14.44 -10.05 -5.54
CA ARG A 21 14.68 -8.89 -4.68
C ARG A 21 13.37 -8.15 -4.39
N VAL A 22 12.59 -7.88 -5.43
CA VAL A 22 11.28 -7.22 -5.30
C VAL A 22 10.35 -8.05 -4.41
N PHE A 23 10.30 -9.36 -4.62
CA PHE A 23 9.51 -10.26 -3.80
C PHE A 23 9.96 -10.22 -2.33
N ALA A 24 11.27 -10.29 -2.05
CA ALA A 24 11.80 -10.24 -0.70
C ALA A 24 11.46 -8.92 0.01
N VAL A 25 11.64 -7.78 -0.66
CA VAL A 25 11.31 -6.45 -0.10
C VAL A 25 9.82 -6.35 0.22
N LEU A 26 8.94 -6.75 -0.71
CA LEU A 26 7.50 -6.73 -0.50
C LEU A 26 7.08 -7.68 0.62
N PHE A 27 7.67 -8.88 0.70
CA PHE A 27 7.36 -9.87 1.73
C PHE A 27 7.78 -9.42 3.13
N ILE A 28 8.98 -8.83 3.25
CA ILE A 28 9.45 -8.26 4.53
C ILE A 28 8.54 -7.09 4.94
N LEU A 29 8.16 -6.22 4.00
CA LEU A 29 7.25 -5.12 4.27
C LEU A 29 5.86 -5.57 4.72
N THR A 30 5.28 -6.59 4.09
CA THR A 30 3.97 -7.11 4.51
C THR A 30 4.03 -7.75 5.90
N LEU A 31 5.12 -8.44 6.24
CA LEU A 31 5.37 -8.92 7.60
C LEU A 31 5.44 -7.76 8.61
N ILE A 32 6.20 -6.71 8.30
CA ILE A 32 6.30 -5.52 9.17
C ILE A 32 4.93 -4.86 9.36
N ILE A 33 4.18 -4.66 8.27
CA ILE A 33 2.83 -4.08 8.34
C ILE A 33 1.95 -4.94 9.25
N SER A 34 1.96 -6.26 9.09
CA SER A 34 1.14 -7.16 9.91
C SER A 34 1.46 -7.09 11.41
N ALA A 35 2.74 -6.94 11.77
CA ALA A 35 3.17 -6.79 13.16
C ALA A 35 2.78 -5.41 13.72
N VAL A 36 2.91 -4.36 12.91
CA VAL A 36 2.68 -2.97 13.31
C VAL A 36 1.18 -2.68 13.47
N THR A 37 0.32 -3.24 12.61
CA THR A 37 -1.14 -3.08 12.69
C THR A 37 -1.78 -3.69 13.94
N ALA A 38 -1.05 -4.53 14.69
CA ALA A 38 -1.52 -5.02 15.99
C ALA A 38 -1.62 -3.90 17.04
N THR A 39 -1.01 -2.74 16.78
CA THR A 39 -1.04 -1.57 17.67
C THR A 39 -1.81 -0.42 17.01
N ILE A 40 -2.54 0.36 17.82
CA ILE A 40 -3.28 1.56 17.36
C ILE A 40 -2.33 2.58 16.72
N VAL A 41 -1.16 2.77 17.34
CA VAL A 41 -0.12 3.66 16.82
C VAL A 41 0.36 3.16 15.46
N GLY A 42 0.59 1.86 15.32
CA GLY A 42 1.05 1.26 14.08
C GLY A 42 0.03 1.32 12.94
N PHE A 43 -1.26 1.24 13.23
CA PHE A 43 -2.31 1.44 12.23
C PHE A 43 -2.18 2.79 11.49
N LEU A 44 -1.79 3.86 12.20
CA LEU A 44 -1.60 5.18 11.60
C LEU A 44 -0.44 5.24 10.61
N PHE A 45 0.57 4.36 10.75
CA PHE A 45 1.72 4.32 9.85
C PHE A 45 1.47 3.51 8.57
N VAL A 46 0.39 2.73 8.50
CA VAL A 46 0.07 1.87 7.34
C VAL A 46 -0.01 2.68 6.05
N GLY A 47 -0.70 3.83 6.09
CA GLY A 47 -0.81 4.71 4.93
C GLY A 47 0.54 5.17 4.41
N ALA A 48 1.43 5.60 5.31
CA ALA A 48 2.77 6.07 4.95
C ALA A 48 3.66 4.96 4.39
N ILE A 49 3.58 3.75 4.94
CA ILE A 49 4.31 2.58 4.44
C ILE A 49 3.83 2.20 3.03
N ALA A 50 2.51 2.25 2.79
CA ALA A 50 1.93 1.99 1.47
C ALA A 50 2.37 3.03 0.42
N ALA A 51 2.49 4.31 0.81
CA ALA A 51 3.03 5.37 -0.05
C ALA A 51 4.51 5.13 -0.39
N GLY A 52 5.32 4.76 0.61
CA GLY A 52 6.74 4.42 0.42
C GLY A 52 6.93 3.23 -0.53
N MET A 53 6.11 2.18 -0.40
CA MET A 53 6.10 1.03 -1.30
C MET A 53 5.76 1.43 -2.75
N SER A 54 4.76 2.30 -2.92
CA SER A 54 4.36 2.80 -4.24
C SER A 54 5.48 3.59 -4.91
N ALA A 55 6.20 4.41 -4.14
CA ALA A 55 7.36 5.16 -4.64
C ALA A 55 8.53 4.24 -5.01
N TYR A 56 8.81 3.20 -4.21
CA TYR A 56 9.82 2.19 -4.55
C TYR A 56 9.52 1.51 -5.89
N LEU A 57 8.29 1.02 -6.08
CA LEU A 57 7.88 0.38 -7.35
C LEU A 57 7.95 1.34 -8.54
N LEU A 58 7.64 2.63 -8.32
CA LEU A 58 7.77 3.66 -9.35
C LEU A 58 9.23 3.88 -9.75
N LYS A 59 10.15 3.98 -8.78
CA LYS A 59 11.59 4.15 -9.04
C LYS A 59 12.23 2.93 -9.67
N LEU A 60 11.80 1.73 -9.25
CA LEU A 60 12.18 0.47 -9.86
C LEU A 60 11.83 0.47 -11.36
N THR A 61 10.63 0.92 -11.71
CA THR A 61 10.19 1.02 -13.11
C THR A 61 11.00 2.05 -13.91
N ARG A 62 11.50 3.10 -13.24
CA ARG A 62 12.36 4.13 -13.85
C ARG A 62 13.84 3.72 -13.94
N LYS A 63 14.22 2.54 -13.45
CA LYS A 63 15.61 2.05 -13.38
C LYS A 63 16.55 3.01 -12.63
N GLU A 64 16.03 3.75 -11.65
CA GLU A 64 16.85 4.58 -10.77
C GLU A 64 17.54 3.69 -9.73
N SER A 65 18.86 3.75 -9.63
CA SER A 65 19.64 3.04 -8.62
C SER A 65 19.58 3.80 -7.30
N MET A 66 18.71 3.37 -6.40
CA MET A 66 18.56 3.96 -5.08
C MET A 66 18.30 2.87 -4.05
N ASP A 67 18.80 3.06 -2.84
CA ASP A 67 18.58 2.11 -1.75
C ASP A 67 17.09 1.98 -1.47
N GLU A 68 16.63 0.73 -1.50
CA GLU A 68 15.24 0.34 -1.52
C GLU A 68 14.53 0.87 -0.27
N PHE A 69 15.16 0.65 0.89
CA PHE A 69 14.67 1.11 2.19
C PHE A 69 14.71 2.62 2.36
N ASP A 70 15.71 3.30 1.80
CA ASP A 70 15.84 4.75 1.96
C ASP A 70 14.72 5.48 1.20
N VAL A 71 14.36 5.00 0.00
CA VAL A 71 13.21 5.51 -0.75
C VAL A 71 11.92 5.32 0.04
N ILE A 72 11.70 4.12 0.57
CA ILE A 72 10.48 3.80 1.33
C ILE A 72 10.37 4.70 2.56
N ILE A 73 11.44 4.84 3.34
CA ILE A 73 11.45 5.62 4.58
C ILE A 73 11.33 7.12 4.29
N ASN A 74 12.07 7.65 3.32
CA ASN A 74 12.03 9.08 3.01
C ASN A 74 10.67 9.49 2.41
N THR A 75 10.10 8.67 1.54
CA THR A 75 8.74 8.93 1.03
C THR A 75 7.70 8.77 2.15
N ALA A 76 7.81 7.75 2.99
CA ALA A 76 6.88 7.57 4.11
C ALA A 76 6.92 8.76 5.08
N LYS A 77 8.10 9.36 5.31
CA LYS A 77 8.26 10.57 6.13
C LYS A 77 7.68 11.82 5.45
N ASN A 78 8.04 12.08 4.19
CA ASN A 78 7.60 13.28 3.48
C ASN A 78 6.10 13.30 3.22
N SER A 79 5.51 12.16 2.87
CA SER A 79 4.08 12.04 2.60
C SER A 79 3.30 11.50 3.80
N PHE A 80 3.88 11.55 5.00
CA PHE A 80 3.27 10.97 6.21
C PHE A 80 1.88 11.54 6.46
N LEU A 81 1.76 12.87 6.49
CA LEU A 81 0.52 13.55 6.84
C LEU A 81 -0.58 13.28 5.80
N GLU A 82 -0.26 13.40 4.52
CA GLU A 82 -1.18 13.14 3.42
C GLU A 82 -1.67 11.70 3.42
N SER A 83 -0.74 10.75 3.59
CA SER A 83 -1.06 9.32 3.60
C SER A 83 -1.84 8.91 4.85
N LEU A 84 -1.59 9.57 6.00
CA LEU A 84 -2.33 9.37 7.23
C LEU A 84 -3.78 9.86 7.09
N VAL A 85 -3.98 11.07 6.58
CA VAL A 85 -5.32 11.61 6.33
C VAL A 85 -6.08 10.72 5.36
N ALA A 86 -5.44 10.29 4.27
CA ALA A 86 -6.04 9.37 3.31
C ALA A 86 -6.44 8.04 3.98
N HIS A 87 -5.55 7.45 4.80
CA HIS A 87 -5.83 6.18 5.46
C HIS A 87 -6.97 6.28 6.48
N VAL A 88 -7.00 7.35 7.28
CA VAL A 88 -8.09 7.62 8.23
C VAL A 88 -9.41 7.81 7.48
N LEU A 89 -9.41 8.57 6.39
CA LEU A 89 -10.61 8.81 5.58
C LEU A 89 -11.14 7.52 4.95
N ILE A 90 -10.26 6.68 4.40
CA ILE A 90 -10.60 5.35 3.89
C ILE A 90 -11.22 4.51 5.02
N SER A 91 -10.60 4.45 6.19
CA SER A 91 -11.09 3.65 7.32
C SER A 91 -12.48 4.08 7.78
N ILE A 92 -12.73 5.40 7.89
CA ILE A 92 -14.03 5.94 8.28
C ILE A 92 -15.08 5.57 7.22
N PHE A 93 -14.79 5.76 5.94
CA PHE A 93 -15.73 5.39 4.89
C PHE A 93 -15.97 3.88 4.86
N THR A 94 -14.95 3.03 4.92
CA THR A 94 -15.14 1.58 4.97
C THR A 94 -16.03 1.15 6.15
N PHE A 95 -15.87 1.78 7.32
CA PHE A 95 -16.72 1.53 8.48
C PHE A 95 -18.16 2.01 8.28
N LEU A 96 -18.37 3.21 7.73
CA LEU A 96 -19.72 3.74 7.46
C LEU A 96 -20.47 2.89 6.44
N TRP A 97 -19.79 2.45 5.39
CA TRP A 97 -20.37 1.59 4.37
C TRP A 97 -20.64 0.17 4.89
N SER A 98 -19.77 -0.37 5.76
CA SER A 98 -20.06 -1.66 6.41
C SER A 98 -21.24 -1.55 7.38
N LEU A 99 -21.39 -0.43 8.10
CA LEU A 99 -22.53 -0.18 8.98
C LEU A 99 -23.85 -0.16 8.21
N LEU A 100 -23.88 0.45 7.02
CA LEU A 100 -25.04 0.45 6.13
C LEU A 100 -25.47 -0.98 5.73
N LEU A 101 -24.54 -1.93 5.66
CA LEU A 101 -24.83 -3.35 5.38
C LEU A 101 -25.21 -4.14 6.65
N ILE A 102 -24.59 -3.82 7.80
CA ILE A 102 -24.85 -4.51 9.06
C ILE A 102 -26.27 -4.22 9.58
N VAL A 103 -26.71 -2.96 9.56
CA VAL A 103 -28.03 -2.54 10.05
C VAL A 103 -29.20 -3.32 9.42
N PRO A 104 -29.35 -3.42 8.08
CA PRO A 104 -30.43 -4.18 7.47
C PRO A 104 -30.33 -5.69 7.75
N GLY A 105 -29.10 -6.21 7.91
CA GLY A 105 -28.88 -7.60 8.33
C GLY A 105 -29.41 -7.88 9.74
N ILE A 106 -29.15 -6.97 10.68
CA ILE A 106 -29.67 -7.06 12.06
C ILE A 106 -31.20 -6.94 12.06
N ILE A 107 -31.78 -5.98 11.31
CA ILE A 107 -33.23 -5.77 11.24
C ILE A 107 -33.94 -7.04 10.73
N LYS A 108 -33.44 -7.67 9.66
CA LYS A 108 -34.00 -8.93 9.13
C LYS A 108 -33.83 -10.14 10.04
N ALA A 109 -32.87 -10.14 10.96
CA ALA A 109 -32.68 -11.27 11.87
C ALA A 109 -33.65 -11.22 13.07
N LEU A 110 -34.16 -10.03 13.39
CA LEU A 110 -35.03 -9.77 14.55
C LEU A 110 -36.51 -9.60 14.20
N SER A 111 -36.85 -9.52 12.91
CA SER A 111 -38.21 -9.40 12.36
C SER A 111 -38.50 -10.55 11.42
#